data_AF-A0A376GFQ0-F1
#
_entry.id   AF-A0A376GFQ0-F1
#
_cell.length_a   1.000
_cell.length_b   1.000
_cell.length_c   1.000
_cell.angle_alpha   90.00
_cell.angle_beta   90.00
_cell.angle_gamma   90.00
#
_symmetry.space_group_name_H-M   'P 1'
#
loop_
_entity.id
_entity.type
_entity.pdbx_description
1 polymer ?
#
loop_
_entity_poly.entity_id
_entity_poly.type
_entity_poly.pdbx_seq_one_letter_code
_entity_poly.pdbx_strand_id
1 'polypeptide(L)'
;MNIPDRDQLRRTILFGDDSINNILIINSDAKFELIERVNDIEIENIQFITRFETFIADNDYVGENASKDFVHINRIYISALKEWANYLEYKSVKTYCDLEVPVSETLDELLGKIRILNTNSN
;
A
#
# COMPACT_ATOMS: atom_id res chain seq x y z
N MET A 1 15.70 2.24 7.86
CA MET A 1 14.23 2.12 7.77
C MET A 1 13.86 0.93 6.88
N ASN A 2 12.71 0.30 7.13
CA ASN A 2 12.24 -0.85 6.36
C ASN A 2 11.75 -0.43 4.96
N ILE A 3 11.63 -1.40 4.06
CA ILE A 3 11.00 -1.25 2.74
C ILE A 3 9.71 -2.08 2.77
N PRO A 4 8.58 -1.61 2.22
CA PRO A 4 7.38 -2.43 2.09
C PRO A 4 7.69 -3.78 1.46
N ASP A 5 7.21 -4.87 2.05
CA ASP A 5 7.49 -6.23 1.60
C ASP A 5 6.35 -6.76 0.71
N ARG A 6 6.68 -7.13 -0.53
CA ARG A 6 5.73 -7.69 -1.49
C ARG A 6 5.10 -9.01 -1.02
N ASP A 7 5.85 -9.87 -0.34
CA ASP A 7 5.28 -11.12 0.18
C ASP A 7 4.33 -10.84 1.34
N GLN A 8 4.62 -9.82 2.15
CA GLN A 8 3.71 -9.35 3.20
C GLN A 8 2.44 -8.72 2.61
N LEU A 9 2.55 -7.94 1.53
CA LEU A 9 1.38 -7.48 0.76
C LEU A 9 0.54 -8.67 0.29
N ARG A 10 1.15 -9.65 -0.37
CA ARG A 10 0.44 -10.83 -0.88
C ARG A 10 -0.31 -11.57 0.23
N ARG A 11 0.33 -11.78 1.39
CA ARG A 11 -0.31 -12.39 2.56
C ARG A 11 -1.47 -11.54 3.08
N THR A 12 -1.31 -10.22 3.11
CA THR A 12 -2.35 -9.30 3.56
C THR A 12 -3.58 -9.40 2.66
N ILE A 13 -3.40 -9.36 1.34
CA ILE A 13 -4.47 -9.55 0.35
C ILE A 13 -5.11 -10.95 0.49
N LEU A 14 -4.31 -12.02 0.65
CA LEU A 14 -4.80 -13.39 0.81
C LEU A 14 -5.79 -13.56 1.97
N PHE A 15 -5.54 -12.89 3.09
CA PHE A 15 -6.36 -13.01 4.30
C PHE A 15 -7.46 -11.94 4.41
N GLY A 16 -7.66 -11.11 3.38
CA GLY A 16 -8.74 -10.14 3.35
C GLY A 16 -10.11 -10.80 3.21
N ASP A 17 -11.12 -10.17 3.80
CA ASP A 17 -12.52 -10.60 3.72
C ASP A 17 -13.23 -9.82 2.60
N ASP A 18 -13.48 -10.47 1.46
CA ASP A 18 -14.13 -9.83 0.31
C ASP A 18 -15.64 -9.63 0.52
N SER A 19 -16.22 -10.09 1.63
CA SER A 19 -17.64 -9.81 1.96
C SER A 19 -17.87 -8.41 2.56
N ILE A 20 -16.79 -7.67 2.81
CA ILE A 20 -16.82 -6.29 3.33
C ILE A 20 -15.99 -5.36 2.45
N ASN A 21 -16.25 -4.06 2.56
CA ASN A 21 -15.39 -3.06 1.95
C ASN A 21 -14.10 -2.96 2.75
N ASN A 22 -12.95 -3.17 2.10
CA ASN A 22 -11.65 -3.06 2.73
C ASN A 22 -10.92 -1.78 2.31
N ILE A 23 -10.06 -1.28 3.18
CA ILE A 23 -9.07 -0.25 2.87
C ILE A 23 -7.71 -0.85 3.16
N LEU A 24 -6.86 -0.90 2.14
CA LEU A 24 -5.44 -1.21 2.33
C LEU A 24 -4.72 0.06 2.80
N ILE A 25 -3.86 -0.07 3.80
CA ILE A 25 -2.99 1.01 4.29
C ILE A 25 -1.53 0.56 4.34
N ILE A 26 -0.62 1.54 4.37
CA ILE A 26 0.78 1.34 4.77
C ILE A 26 1.04 2.15 6.02
N ASN A 27 1.47 1.49 7.10
CA ASN A 27 1.82 2.16 8.35
C ASN A 27 3.28 2.63 8.37
N SER A 28 3.68 3.35 9.43
CA SER A 28 5.06 3.88 9.57
C SER A 28 6.17 2.83 9.69
N ASP A 29 5.83 1.56 9.88
CA ASP A 29 6.77 0.44 9.92
C ASP A 29 6.98 -0.23 8.56
N ALA A 30 6.42 0.35 7.49
CA ALA A 30 6.37 -0.20 6.14
C ALA A 30 5.55 -1.50 6.03
N LYS A 31 4.54 -1.69 6.90
CA LYS A 31 3.66 -2.87 6.85
C LYS A 31 2.33 -2.53 6.20
N PHE A 32 1.82 -3.47 5.42
CA PHE A 32 0.48 -3.46 4.87
C PHE A 32 -0.54 -3.96 5.89
N GLU A 33 -1.68 -3.29 5.98
CA GLU A 33 -2.83 -3.73 6.78
C GLU A 33 -4.10 -3.53 5.97
N LEU A 34 -5.04 -4.48 6.08
CA LEU A 34 -6.42 -4.29 5.64
C LEU A 34 -7.26 -3.92 6.85
N ILE A 35 -8.01 -2.84 6.71
CA ILE A 35 -9.00 -2.42 7.69
C ILE A 35 -10.38 -2.41 7.01
N GLU A 36 -11.43 -2.66 7.78
CA GLU A 36 -12.79 -2.45 7.31
C GLU A 36 -12.99 -0.96 6.98
N ARG A 37 -13.71 -0.67 5.90
CA ARG A 37 -14.10 0.69 5.56
C ARG A 37 -15.08 1.20 6.62
N VAL A 38 -14.56 2.07 7.47
CA VAL A 38 -15.32 2.86 8.44
C VAL A 38 -15.62 4.26 7.89
N ASN A 39 -16.34 5.08 8.67
CA ASN A 39 -16.57 6.48 8.31
C ASN A 39 -15.26 7.29 8.29
N ASP A 40 -15.28 8.46 7.63
CA ASP A 40 -14.06 9.26 7.44
C ASP A 40 -13.45 9.74 8.76
N ILE A 41 -14.25 9.99 9.79
CA ILE A 41 -13.78 10.42 11.13
C ILE A 41 -12.95 9.31 11.78
N GLU A 42 -13.39 8.06 11.66
CA GLU A 42 -12.67 6.91 12.22
C GLU A 42 -11.36 6.66 11.45
N ILE A 43 -11.35 6.82 10.12
CA ILE A 43 -10.13 6.75 9.31
C ILE A 43 -9.10 7.79 9.76
N GLU A 44 -9.51 9.01 10.08
CA GLU A 44 -8.59 10.06 10.54
C GLU A 44 -7.85 9.72 11.85
N ASN A 45 -8.40 8.83 12.67
CA ASN A 45 -7.78 8.38 13.92
C ASN A 45 -6.76 7.25 13.73
N ILE A 46 -6.71 6.66 12.53
CA ILE A 46 -5.77 5.59 12.20
C ILE A 46 -4.43 6.20 11.78
N GLN A 47 -3.34 5.63 12.29
CA GLN A 47 -1.98 6.06 11.95
C GLN A 47 -1.51 5.31 10.69
N PHE A 48 -1.49 6.01 9.56
CA PHE A 48 -0.98 5.48 8.30
C PHE A 48 -0.26 6.56 7.48
N ILE A 49 0.64 6.10 6.61
CA ILE A 49 1.31 6.95 5.64
C ILE A 49 0.41 7.18 4.44
N THR A 50 -0.08 6.09 3.85
CA THR A 50 -0.97 6.14 2.70
C THR A 50 -2.13 5.16 2.91
N ARG A 51 -3.30 5.53 2.42
CA ARG A 51 -4.43 4.63 2.24
C ARG A 51 -4.70 4.47 0.75
N PHE A 52 -5.06 3.28 0.33
CA PHE A 52 -5.45 3.01 -1.04
C PHE A 52 -6.95 3.26 -1.25
N GLU A 53 -7.35 3.33 -2.51
CA GLU A 53 -8.75 3.22 -2.91
C GLU A 53 -9.41 2.03 -2.21
N THR A 54 -10.70 2.19 -1.93
CA THR A 54 -11.49 1.13 -1.28
C THR A 54 -11.61 -0.08 -2.17
N PHE A 55 -11.26 -1.23 -1.62
CA PHE A 55 -11.52 -2.54 -2.20
C PHE A 55 -12.97 -2.88 -1.88
N ILE A 56 -13.85 -2.62 -2.85
CA ILE A 56 -15.28 -2.80 -2.69
C ILE A 56 -15.59 -4.29 -2.53
N ALA A 57 -16.46 -4.63 -1.59
CA ALA A 57 -16.94 -6.00 -1.37
C ALA A 57 -17.41 -6.68 -2.66
N ASP A 58 -17.26 -8.00 -2.73
CA ASP A 58 -17.67 -8.87 -3.83
C ASP A 58 -17.06 -8.51 -5.21
N ASN A 59 -15.88 -7.88 -5.23
CA ASN A 59 -15.18 -7.51 -6.47
C ASN A 59 -13.81 -8.18 -6.63
N ASP A 60 -13.51 -9.22 -5.83
CA ASP A 60 -12.27 -9.99 -5.93
C ASP A 60 -11.00 -9.12 -5.82
N TYR A 61 -11.06 -8.03 -5.04
CA TYR A 61 -9.87 -7.21 -4.74
C TYR A 61 -9.04 -7.79 -3.61
N VAL A 62 -9.63 -8.64 -2.78
CA VAL A 62 -8.95 -9.39 -1.71
C VAL A 62 -9.32 -10.87 -1.76
N GLY A 63 -8.65 -11.68 -0.96
CA GLY A 63 -8.84 -13.13 -0.90
C GLY A 63 -7.89 -13.91 -1.81
N GLU A 64 -8.17 -15.21 -1.94
CA GLU A 64 -7.25 -16.17 -2.55
C GLU A 64 -6.92 -15.85 -4.01
N ASN A 65 -7.92 -15.48 -4.82
CA ASN A 65 -7.73 -15.16 -6.24
C ASN A 65 -6.91 -13.88 -6.42
N ALA A 66 -7.28 -12.80 -5.72
CA ALA A 66 -6.56 -11.52 -5.74
C ALA A 66 -5.09 -11.67 -5.34
N SER A 67 -4.81 -12.52 -4.33
CA SER A 67 -3.44 -12.77 -3.86
C SER A 67 -2.55 -13.48 -4.88
N LYS A 68 -3.15 -14.20 -5.84
CA LYS A 68 -2.45 -14.92 -6.91
C LYS A 68 -2.37 -14.11 -8.20
N ASP A 69 -3.15 -13.04 -8.32
CA ASP A 69 -3.09 -12.14 -9.47
C ASP A 69 -1.81 -11.29 -9.41
N PHE A 70 -0.86 -11.67 -10.28
CA PHE A 70 0.43 -11.01 -10.39
C PHE A 70 0.31 -9.53 -10.79
N VAL A 71 -0.64 -9.19 -11.67
CA VAL A 71 -0.82 -7.82 -12.16
C VAL A 71 -1.40 -6.95 -11.06
N HIS A 72 -2.43 -7.44 -10.38
CA HIS A 72 -3.04 -6.77 -9.23
C HIS A 72 -2.02 -6.51 -8.11
N ILE A 73 -1.30 -7.55 -7.67
CA ILE A 73 -0.27 -7.42 -6.62
C ILE A 73 0.85 -6.48 -7.05
N ASN A 74 1.32 -6.54 -8.30
CA ASN A 74 2.36 -5.63 -8.77
C ASN A 74 1.89 -4.18 -8.79
N ARG A 75 0.67 -3.93 -9.25
CA ARG A 75 0.12 -2.57 -9.31
C ARG A 75 0.09 -1.95 -7.92
N ILE A 76 -0.46 -2.67 -6.93
CA ILE A 76 -0.48 -2.20 -5.55
C ILE A 76 0.94 -2.00 -5.02
N TYR A 77 1.84 -2.94 -5.27
CA TYR A 77 3.20 -2.88 -4.74
C TYR A 77 4.01 -1.70 -5.31
N ILE A 78 3.90 -1.43 -6.61
CA ILE A 78 4.59 -0.28 -7.23
C ILE A 78 4.05 1.04 -6.65
N SER A 79 2.73 1.17 -6.56
CA SER A 79 2.11 2.36 -5.95
C SER A 79 2.50 2.51 -4.48
N ALA A 80 2.57 1.42 -3.72
CA ALA A 80 3.05 1.40 -2.34
C ALA A 80 4.49 1.90 -2.20
N LEU A 81 5.39 1.45 -3.08
CA LEU A 81 6.79 1.90 -3.06
C LEU A 81 6.92 3.38 -3.40
N LYS A 82 6.10 3.87 -4.35
CA LYS A 82 6.05 5.30 -4.68
C LYS A 82 5.63 6.15 -3.48
N GLU A 83 4.52 5.78 -2.83
CA GLU A 83 4.03 6.48 -1.64
C GLU A 83 5.03 6.39 -0.46
N TRP A 84 5.69 5.24 -0.30
CA TRP A 84 6.75 5.08 0.69
C TRP A 84 7.96 5.97 0.40
N ALA A 85 8.39 6.06 -0.87
CA ALA A 85 9.47 6.97 -1.26
C ALA A 85 9.09 8.44 -0.97
N ASN A 86 7.84 8.83 -1.25
CA ASN A 86 7.32 10.16 -0.93
C ASN A 86 7.33 10.43 0.58
N TYR A 87 6.96 9.45 1.40
CA TYR A 87 7.07 9.56 2.85
C TYR A 87 8.52 9.73 3.31
N LEU A 88 9.46 8.96 2.77
CA LEU A 88 10.86 9.07 3.15
C LEU A 88 11.44 10.45 2.80
N GLU A 89 11.11 10.95 1.61
CA GLU A 89 11.62 12.21 1.04
C GLU A 89 10.96 13.45 1.66
N TYR A 90 9.63 13.46 1.78
CA TYR A 90 8.85 14.65 2.15
C TYR A 90 8.18 14.56 3.52
N LYS A 91 8.26 13.40 4.19
CA LYS A 91 7.52 13.09 5.44
C LYS A 91 6.00 13.20 5.30
N SER A 92 5.49 13.00 4.08
CA SER A 92 4.06 12.98 3.79
C SER A 92 3.37 11.80 4.48
N VAL A 93 2.30 12.08 5.23
CA VAL A 93 1.46 11.08 5.90
C VAL A 93 -0.01 11.33 5.60
N LYS A 94 -0.86 10.34 5.85
CA LYS A 94 -2.30 10.39 5.55
C LYS A 94 -2.62 10.71 4.08
N THR A 95 -1.79 10.25 3.15
CA THR A 95 -2.03 10.40 1.71
C THR A 95 -3.07 9.39 1.20
N TYR A 96 -3.60 9.64 0.00
CA TYR A 96 -4.56 8.78 -0.70
C TYR A 96 -3.95 8.31 -2.03
N CYS A 97 -4.06 7.03 -2.32
CA CYS A 97 -3.60 6.40 -3.55
C CYS A 97 -4.77 5.76 -4.31
N ASP A 98 -5.09 6.27 -5.49
CA ASP A 98 -6.15 5.80 -6.39
C ASP A 98 -5.79 4.56 -7.22
N LEU A 99 -4.66 3.90 -6.91
CA LEU A 99 -4.15 2.73 -7.65
C LEU A 99 -4.02 2.91 -9.17
N GLU A 100 -3.98 4.16 -9.66
CA GLU A 100 -3.68 4.40 -11.07
C GLU A 100 -2.28 3.89 -11.39
N VAL A 101 -2.13 3.23 -12.55
CA VAL A 101 -0.85 2.67 -12.98
C VAL A 101 0.11 3.83 -13.22
N PRO A 102 1.18 3.99 -12.41
CA PRO A 102 2.14 5.06 -12.64
C PRO A 102 2.92 4.69 -13.90
N VAL A 103 2.74 5.45 -14.98
CA VAL A 103 3.38 5.17 -16.28
C VAL A 103 4.88 5.52 -16.26
N SER A 104 5.37 6.20 -15.21
CA SER A 104 6.67 6.88 -15.24
C SER A 104 7.80 6.25 -14.43
N GLU A 105 7.51 5.42 -13.42
CA GLU A 105 8.54 4.89 -12.50
C GLU A 105 8.49 3.36 -12.43
N THR A 106 9.63 2.73 -12.70
CA THR A 106 9.81 1.28 -12.63
C THR A 106 10.07 0.82 -11.20
N LEU A 107 9.88 -0.49 -10.95
CA LEU A 107 10.18 -1.12 -9.67
C LEU A 107 11.63 -0.88 -9.23
N ASP A 108 12.59 -1.04 -10.13
CA ASP A 108 14.02 -0.89 -9.81
C ASP A 108 14.39 0.55 -9.47
N GLU A 109 13.80 1.53 -10.16
CA GLU A 109 13.99 2.95 -9.87
C GLU A 109 13.46 3.31 -8.47
N LEU A 110 12.26 2.83 -8.13
CA LEU A 110 11.65 3.08 -6.81
C LEU A 110 12.48 2.44 -5.69
N LEU A 111 12.92 1.19 -5.86
CA LEU A 111 13.77 0.52 -4.88
C LEU A 111 15.13 1.21 -4.74
N GLY A 112 15.72 1.67 -5.85
CA GLY A 112 16.95 2.46 -5.84
C GLY A 112 16.78 3.77 -5.06
N LYS A 113 15.70 4.52 -5.35
CA LYS A 113 15.36 5.77 -4.66
C LYS A 113 15.19 5.56 -3.15
N ILE A 114 14.44 4.54 -2.74
CA ILE A 114 14.21 4.22 -1.31
C ILE A 114 15.53 3.89 -0.59
N ARG A 115 16.42 3.12 -1.22
CA ARG A 115 17.73 2.78 -0.64
C ARG A 115 18.60 4.03 -0.40
N ILE A 116 18.59 4.97 -1.35
CA ILE A 116 19.31 6.24 -1.22
C ILE A 116 18.74 7.06 -0.05
N LEU A 117 17.42 7.26 -0.02
CA LEU A 117 16.74 8.04 1.02
C LEU A 117 16.95 7.46 2.43
N ASN A 118 16.98 6.13 2.55
CA ASN A 118 17.27 5.45 3.81
C ASN A 118 18.71 5.67 4.30
N THR A 119 19.67 5.85 3.39
CA THR A 119 21.07 6.09 3.74
C THR A 119 21.28 7.52 4.26
N ASN A 120 20.55 8.49 3.70
CA ASN A 120 20.64 9.90 4.07
C ASN A 120 19.87 10.27 5.35
N SER A 121 19.10 9.34 5.91
CA SER A 121 18.28 9.54 7.12
C SER A 121 18.93 9.03 8.41
N ASN A 122 20.17 8.53 8.33
CA ASN A 122 21.01 8.11 9.48
C ASN A 122 22.11 9.14 9.73
#